data_AF-A0A6M8SJM6-F1
#
_entry.id   AF-A0A6M8SJM6-F1
#
_cell.length_a   1.000
_cell.length_b   1.000
_cell.length_c   1.000
_cell.angle_alpha   90.00
_cell.angle_beta   90.00
_cell.angle_gamma   90.00
#
_symmetry.space_group_name_H-M   'P 1'
#
loop_
_entity.id
_entity.type
_entity.pdbx_description
1 polymer ?
#
loop_
_entity_poly.entity_id
_entity_poly.type
_entity_poly.pdbx_seq_one_letter_code
_entity_poly.pdbx_strand_id
1 'polypeptide(L)'
;MTSRKHSQAPRGRIVRPTIFEVNQAFELIDQMVDQLIAGELEYACDNGVDMPVFRTRSGVEPMIPPLEGWIAVWQRFADGFGFELDQSALTTLINKLSSNEILRLSDVASVQLCVMQQRTIYRQLDVYRIRSYAVTEQIAIQLEQAA
;
A
#
# COMPACT_ATOMS: atom_id res chain seq x y z
N MET A 1 9.57 19.93 -44.16
CA MET A 1 8.80 20.25 -42.94
C MET A 1 7.84 19.10 -42.64
N THR A 2 8.27 18.12 -41.84
CA THR A 2 7.46 16.97 -41.45
C THR A 2 6.84 17.23 -40.09
N SER A 3 5.56 17.61 -40.08
CA SER A 3 4.78 17.79 -38.87
C SER A 3 4.52 16.42 -38.23
N ARG A 4 5.17 16.14 -37.10
CA ARG A 4 4.89 14.98 -36.26
C ARG A 4 3.48 15.15 -35.69
N LYS A 5 2.54 14.34 -36.18
CA LYS A 5 1.24 14.15 -35.53
C LYS A 5 1.50 13.65 -34.10
N HIS A 6 1.29 14.51 -33.10
CA HIS A 6 1.07 14.05 -31.74
C HIS A 6 -0.18 13.16 -31.75
N SER A 7 0.00 11.84 -31.65
CA SER A 7 -1.12 10.94 -31.43
C SER A 7 -1.68 11.24 -30.03
N GLN A 8 -2.81 11.92 -29.97
CA GLN A 8 -3.62 11.96 -28.75
C GLN A 8 -3.93 10.53 -28.33
N ALA A 9 -3.65 10.19 -27.08
CA ALA A 9 -4.03 8.91 -26.48
C ALA A 9 -5.54 8.70 -26.66
N PRO A 10 -6.01 7.46 -26.94
CA PRO A 10 -7.43 7.21 -27.08
C PRO A 10 -8.13 7.58 -25.77
N ARG A 11 -9.24 8.32 -25.83
CA ARG A 11 -10.16 8.51 -24.70
C ARG A 11 -10.83 7.16 -24.42
N GLY A 12 -10.13 6.28 -23.73
CA GLY A 12 -10.41 4.85 -23.63
C GLY A 12 -11.12 4.50 -22.33
N ARG A 13 -12.25 3.78 -22.49
CA ARG A 13 -13.04 3.07 -21.47
C ARG A 13 -12.32 2.81 -20.13
N ILE A 14 -12.94 3.24 -19.03
CA ILE A 14 -12.51 2.89 -17.67
C ILE A 14 -12.49 1.36 -17.53
N VAL A 15 -11.31 0.79 -17.29
CA VAL A 15 -11.14 -0.62 -16.96
C VAL A 15 -10.95 -0.72 -15.45
N ARG A 16 -11.90 -1.35 -14.76
CA ARG A 16 -11.84 -1.56 -13.31
C ARG A 16 -11.05 -2.82 -12.98
N PRO A 17 -10.38 -2.87 -11.81
CA PRO A 17 -9.70 -4.07 -11.36
C PRO A 17 -10.67 -5.24 -11.24
N THR A 18 -10.22 -6.42 -11.67
CA THR A 18 -10.90 -7.68 -11.38
C THR A 18 -10.79 -8.02 -9.89
N ILE A 19 -11.66 -8.90 -9.40
CA ILE A 19 -11.60 -9.38 -8.01
C ILE A 19 -10.24 -10.03 -7.72
N PHE A 20 -9.69 -10.77 -8.69
CA PHE A 20 -8.37 -11.40 -8.56
C PHE A 20 -7.26 -10.37 -8.39
N GLU A 21 -7.24 -9.31 -9.22
CA GLU A 21 -6.26 -8.21 -9.10
C GLU A 21 -6.39 -7.48 -7.77
N VAL A 22 -7.62 -7.24 -7.28
CA VAL A 22 -7.84 -6.60 -5.97
C VAL A 22 -7.29 -7.48 -4.85
N ASN A 23 -7.61 -8.78 -4.86
CA ASN A 23 -7.15 -9.69 -3.80
C ASN A 23 -5.63 -9.82 -3.82
N GLN A 24 -5.00 -9.87 -4.99
CA GLN A 24 -3.55 -9.90 -5.11
C GLN A 24 -2.90 -8.61 -4.60
N ALA A 25 -3.45 -7.44 -4.94
CA ALA A 25 -2.88 -6.16 -4.52
C ALA A 25 -2.96 -5.93 -3.00
N PHE A 26 -3.91 -6.56 -2.32
CA PHE A 26 -4.14 -6.41 -0.88
C PHE A 26 -3.70 -7.63 -0.05
N GLU A 27 -3.17 -8.69 -0.66
CA GLU A 27 -2.89 -9.98 0.01
C GLU A 27 -2.08 -9.81 1.32
N LEU A 28 -0.96 -9.07 1.27
CA LEU A 28 -0.08 -8.90 2.42
C LEU A 28 -0.68 -8.03 3.53
N ILE A 29 -1.36 -6.94 3.15
CA ILE A 29 -1.97 -6.03 4.13
C ILE A 29 -3.21 -6.66 4.76
N ASP A 30 -3.99 -7.45 4.02
CA ASP A 30 -5.10 -8.25 4.55
C ASP A 30 -4.58 -9.28 5.56
N GLN A 31 -3.51 -10.01 5.21
CA GLN A 31 -2.89 -10.98 6.10
C GLN A 31 -2.42 -10.34 7.42
N MET A 32 -1.77 -9.17 7.34
CA MET A 32 -1.37 -8.43 8.55
C MET A 32 -2.57 -7.99 9.38
N VAL A 33 -3.65 -7.51 8.74
CA VAL A 33 -4.88 -7.13 9.46
C VAL A 33 -5.48 -8.36 10.17
N ASP A 34 -5.54 -9.51 9.51
CA ASP A 34 -6.04 -10.75 10.10
C ASP A 34 -5.19 -11.20 11.29
N GLN A 35 -3.86 -11.11 11.18
CA GLN A 35 -2.93 -11.38 12.27
C GLN A 35 -3.16 -10.43 13.46
N LEU A 36 -3.25 -9.12 13.21
CA LEU A 36 -3.56 -8.12 14.24
C LEU A 36 -4.89 -8.41 14.96
N ILE A 37 -5.92 -8.84 14.22
CA ILE A 37 -7.23 -9.22 14.78
C ILE A 37 -7.11 -10.46 15.66
N ALA A 38 -6.30 -11.45 15.26
CA ALA A 38 -6.01 -12.63 16.06
C ALA A 38 -5.18 -12.31 17.34
N GLY A 39 -4.62 -11.09 17.43
CA GLY A 39 -3.70 -10.71 18.51
C GLY A 39 -2.31 -11.29 18.31
N GLU A 40 -1.97 -11.69 17.08
CA GLU A 40 -0.69 -12.28 16.72
C GLU A 40 0.04 -11.34 15.76
N LEU A 41 1.35 -11.17 15.94
CA LEU A 41 2.22 -10.55 14.95
C LEU A 41 3.48 -11.39 14.88
N GLU A 42 3.97 -11.61 13.66
CA GLU A 42 5.23 -12.29 13.46
C GLU A 42 6.39 -11.31 13.62
N TYR A 43 7.42 -11.74 14.35
CA TYR A 43 8.64 -10.98 14.56
C TYR A 43 9.84 -11.78 14.05
N ALA A 44 10.82 -11.06 13.49
CA ALA A 44 12.15 -11.58 13.25
C ALA A 44 13.16 -10.79 14.11
N CYS A 45 14.27 -11.43 14.45
CA CYS A 45 15.37 -10.77 15.16
C CYS A 45 16.52 -10.52 14.17
N ASP A 46 16.92 -9.26 14.03
CA ASP A 46 18.13 -8.86 13.30
C ASP A 46 19.02 -8.05 14.23
N ASN A 47 20.29 -8.45 14.35
CA ASN A 47 21.27 -7.81 15.25
C ASN A 47 20.79 -7.60 16.69
N GLY A 48 19.94 -8.50 17.21
CA GLY A 48 19.39 -8.41 18.57
C GLY A 48 18.20 -7.46 18.72
N VAL A 49 17.65 -6.95 17.62
CA VAL A 49 16.45 -6.11 17.59
C VAL A 49 15.30 -6.90 16.96
N ASP A 50 14.20 -7.03 17.71
CA ASP A 50 12.98 -7.63 17.20
C ASP A 50 12.23 -6.63 16.31
N MET A 51 11.83 -7.08 15.13
CA MET A 51 11.08 -6.28 14.16
C MET A 51 9.86 -7.06 13.66
N PRO A 52 8.70 -6.40 13.47
CA PRO A 52 7.55 -7.04 12.86
C PRO A 52 7.82 -7.34 11.39
N VAL A 53 7.38 -8.50 10.93
CA VAL A 53 7.63 -8.99 9.56
C VAL A 53 6.35 -9.45 8.86
N PHE A 54 6.32 -9.27 7.54
CA PHE A 54 5.42 -10.01 6.68
C PHE A 54 6.00 -11.39 6.37
N ARG A 55 5.14 -12.41 6.36
CA ARG A 55 5.48 -13.71 5.79
C ARG A 55 5.15 -13.71 4.31
N THR A 56 6.18 -13.74 3.47
CA THR A 56 6.07 -13.76 2.01
C THR A 56 6.44 -15.15 1.47
N ARG A 57 6.29 -15.37 0.16
CA ARG A 57 6.74 -16.62 -0.48
C ARG A 57 8.27 -16.75 -0.50
N SER A 58 8.98 -15.63 -0.45
CA SER A 58 10.45 -15.53 -0.41
C SER A 58 11.04 -15.71 0.99
N GLY A 59 10.22 -15.62 2.04
CA GLY A 59 10.67 -15.73 3.42
C GLY A 59 9.94 -14.74 4.32
N VAL A 60 10.69 -14.03 5.16
CA VAL A 60 10.16 -12.94 5.99
C VAL A 60 10.77 -11.62 5.54
N GLU A 61 9.95 -10.57 5.51
CA GLU A 61 10.36 -9.23 5.08
C GLU A 61 9.93 -8.19 6.12
N PRO A 62 10.75 -7.17 6.44
CA PRO A 62 10.37 -6.13 7.39
C PRO A 62 9.04 -5.47 7.03
N MET A 63 8.15 -5.34 8.01
CA MET A 63 6.78 -4.86 7.77
C MET A 63 6.71 -3.34 7.54
N ILE A 64 7.57 -2.58 8.21
CA ILE A 64 7.44 -1.11 8.28
C ILE A 64 7.69 -0.42 6.93
N PRO A 65 8.81 -0.64 6.21
CA PRO A 65 9.06 0.07 4.96
C PRO A 65 7.99 -0.16 3.88
N PRO A 66 7.46 -1.39 3.67
CA PRO A 66 6.34 -1.60 2.76
C PRO A 66 5.06 -0.85 3.16
N LEU A 67 4.77 -0.72 4.46
CA LEU A 67 3.62 0.06 4.93
C LEU A 67 3.79 1.56 4.69
N GLU A 68 4.99 2.10 4.87
CA GLU A 68 5.30 3.50 4.52
C GLU A 68 5.10 3.75 3.03
N GLY A 69 5.62 2.84 2.19
CA GLY A 69 5.40 2.88 0.74
C GLY A 69 3.92 2.77 0.36
N TRP A 70 3.15 1.94 1.06
CA TRP A 70 1.71 1.81 0.87
C TRP A 70 0.98 3.13 1.15
N ILE A 71 1.27 3.78 2.28
CA ILE A 71 0.69 5.09 2.63
C ILE A 71 1.01 6.13 1.56
N ALA A 72 2.27 6.17 1.12
CA ALA A 72 2.72 7.12 0.11
C ALA A 72 2.01 6.91 -1.24
N VAL A 73 1.85 5.65 -1.69
CA VAL A 73 1.13 5.32 -2.93
C VAL A 73 -0.32 5.78 -2.85
N TRP A 74 -0.99 5.50 -1.74
CA TRP A 74 -2.38 5.88 -1.53
C TRP A 74 -2.57 7.40 -1.47
N GLN A 75 -1.62 8.13 -0.89
CA GLN A 75 -1.65 9.59 -0.90
C GLN A 75 -1.57 10.13 -2.34
N ARG A 76 -0.70 9.57 -3.18
CA ARG A 76 -0.64 9.96 -4.60
C ARG A 76 -1.88 9.60 -5.39
N PHE A 77 -2.54 8.49 -5.06
CA PHE A 77 -3.85 8.19 -5.66
C PHE A 77 -4.88 9.25 -5.24
N ALA A 78 -4.93 9.61 -3.96
CA ALA A 78 -5.81 10.67 -3.45
C ALA A 78 -5.58 11.98 -4.21
N ASP A 79 -4.32 12.42 -4.31
CA ASP A 79 -3.94 13.65 -5.01
C ASP A 79 -4.22 13.58 -6.52
N GLY A 80 -3.90 12.44 -7.16
CA GLY A 80 -4.01 12.25 -8.61
C GLY A 80 -5.44 12.04 -9.13
N PHE A 81 -6.31 11.44 -8.31
CA PHE A 81 -7.72 11.22 -8.63
C PHE A 81 -8.65 12.25 -7.99
N GLY A 82 -8.15 13.09 -7.08
CA GLY A 82 -8.90 14.19 -6.46
C GLY A 82 -9.90 13.74 -5.40
N PHE A 83 -9.53 12.76 -4.56
CA PHE A 83 -10.34 12.34 -3.41
C PHE A 83 -9.57 12.54 -2.11
N GLU A 84 -10.29 12.73 -1.01
CA GLU A 84 -9.70 12.79 0.33
C GLU A 84 -9.56 11.38 0.92
N LEU A 85 -8.44 11.13 1.59
CA LEU A 85 -8.14 9.86 2.22
C LEU A 85 -7.47 10.09 3.57
N ASP A 86 -8.10 9.62 4.65
CA ASP A 86 -7.48 9.57 5.97
C ASP A 86 -6.69 8.25 6.11
N GLN A 87 -5.39 8.38 6.39
CA GLN A 87 -4.46 7.27 6.59
C GLN A 87 -3.84 7.27 8.00
N SER A 88 -4.36 8.12 8.90
CA SER A 88 -3.82 8.31 10.24
C SER A 88 -3.74 7.02 11.06
N ALA A 89 -4.66 6.07 10.83
CA ALA A 89 -4.65 4.76 11.47
C ALA A 89 -3.39 3.94 11.11
N LEU A 90 -3.00 3.93 9.83
CA LEU A 90 -1.79 3.22 9.37
C LEU A 90 -0.52 3.92 9.86
N THR A 91 -0.48 5.26 9.85
CA THR A 91 0.64 6.02 10.43
C THR A 91 0.78 5.73 11.93
N THR A 92 -0.32 5.68 12.67
CA THR A 92 -0.32 5.35 14.09
C THR A 92 0.17 3.93 14.34
N LEU A 93 -0.26 2.97 13.52
CA LEU A 93 0.22 1.58 13.58
C LEU A 93 1.74 1.54 13.41
N ILE A 94 2.29 2.16 12.36
CA ILE A 94 3.73 2.22 12.11
C ILE A 94 4.47 2.79 13.31
N ASN A 95 4.04 3.93 13.85
CA ASN A 95 4.69 4.56 15.00
C ASN A 95 4.72 3.65 16.23
N LYS A 96 3.61 2.94 16.50
CA LYS A 96 3.51 2.01 17.63
C LYS A 96 4.39 0.78 17.42
N LEU A 97 4.40 0.22 16.21
CA LEU A 97 5.27 -0.91 15.87
C LEU A 97 6.76 -0.53 15.98
N SER A 98 7.17 0.63 15.46
CA SER A 98 8.54 1.14 15.54
C SER A 98 9.00 1.36 16.98
N SER A 99 8.08 1.79 17.85
CA SER A 99 8.38 2.11 19.26
C SER A 99 8.14 0.92 20.20
N ASN A 100 7.79 -0.25 19.65
CA ASN A 100 7.38 -1.43 20.40
C ASN A 100 6.28 -1.14 21.44
N GLU A 101 5.34 -0.26 21.10
CA GLU A 101 4.20 0.08 21.93
C GLU A 101 3.07 -0.94 21.78
N ILE A 102 2.32 -1.14 22.87
CA ILE A 102 1.18 -2.05 22.88
C ILE A 102 0.07 -1.51 21.97
N LEU A 103 -0.34 -2.34 21.00
CA LEU A 103 -1.53 -2.09 20.19
C LEU A 103 -2.80 -2.41 20.97
N ARG A 104 -3.76 -1.48 20.94
CA ARG A 104 -5.09 -1.67 21.50
C ARG A 104 -6.02 -2.22 20.42
N LEU A 105 -7.09 -2.90 20.85
CA LEU A 105 -8.14 -3.37 19.93
C LEU A 105 -8.75 -2.24 19.09
N SER A 106 -8.83 -1.02 19.64
CA SER A 106 -9.28 0.17 18.90
C SER A 106 -8.32 0.59 17.78
N ASP A 107 -7.01 0.37 17.96
CA ASP A 107 -6.02 0.64 16.92
C ASP A 107 -6.22 -0.35 15.76
N VAL A 108 -6.34 -1.64 16.09
CA VAL A 108 -6.57 -2.72 15.11
C VAL A 108 -7.86 -2.48 14.31
N ALA A 109 -8.96 -2.15 14.98
CA ALA A 109 -10.22 -1.84 14.31
C ALA A 109 -10.10 -0.63 13.36
N SER A 110 -9.35 0.40 13.77
CA SER A 110 -9.14 1.59 12.93
C SER A 110 -8.31 1.28 11.68
N VAL A 111 -7.27 0.44 11.82
CA VAL A 111 -6.47 -0.04 10.70
C VAL A 111 -7.34 -0.85 9.73
N GLN A 112 -8.14 -1.79 10.24
CA GLN A 112 -9.04 -2.59 9.41
C GLN A 112 -9.98 -1.71 8.58
N LEU A 113 -10.61 -0.70 9.20
CA LEU A 113 -11.50 0.22 8.50
C LEU A 113 -10.76 1.03 7.43
N CYS A 114 -9.55 1.51 7.72
CA CYS A 114 -8.71 2.23 6.76
C CYS A 114 -8.41 1.36 5.52
N VAL A 115 -7.97 0.11 5.73
CA VAL A 115 -7.66 -0.83 4.64
C VAL A 115 -8.92 -1.20 3.84
N MET A 116 -10.07 -1.40 4.51
CA MET A 116 -11.34 -1.64 3.84
C MET A 116 -11.81 -0.46 2.98
N GLN A 117 -11.60 0.77 3.44
CA GLN A 117 -11.90 1.98 2.67
C GLN A 117 -11.02 2.06 1.42
N GLN A 118 -9.70 1.86 1.58
CA GLN A 118 -8.75 1.78 0.47
C GLN A 118 -9.17 0.70 -0.54
N ARG A 119 -9.53 -0.50 -0.09
CA ARG A 119 -10.02 -1.58 -0.98
C ARG A 119 -11.26 -1.17 -1.75
N THR A 120 -12.19 -0.49 -1.09
CA THR A 120 -13.43 -0.01 -1.71
C THR A 120 -13.15 1.02 -2.79
N ILE A 121 -12.24 1.96 -2.53
CA ILE A 121 -11.80 2.96 -3.51
C ILE A 121 -11.09 2.28 -4.69
N TYR A 122 -10.14 1.38 -4.41
CA TYR A 122 -9.35 0.69 -5.44
C TYR A 122 -10.21 0.02 -6.50
N ARG A 123 -11.31 -0.63 -6.08
CA ARG A 123 -12.28 -1.30 -6.97
C ARG A 123 -12.99 -0.37 -7.96
N GLN A 124 -12.96 0.94 -7.71
CA GLN A 124 -13.61 1.95 -8.54
C GLN A 124 -12.62 2.67 -9.47
N LEU A 125 -11.32 2.55 -9.21
CA LEU A 125 -10.27 3.23 -9.99
C LEU A 125 -10.05 2.56 -11.35
N ASP A 126 -9.46 3.32 -12.27
CA ASP A 126 -9.02 2.82 -13.57
C ASP A 126 -7.66 2.13 -13.45
N VAL A 127 -7.60 0.85 -13.82
CA VAL A 127 -6.39 0.00 -13.78
C VAL A 127 -5.22 0.62 -14.53
N TYR A 128 -5.46 1.28 -15.67
CA TYR A 128 -4.38 1.88 -16.46
C TYR A 128 -3.77 3.08 -15.75
N ARG A 129 -4.60 3.90 -15.09
CA ARG A 129 -4.11 5.02 -14.28
C ARG A 129 -3.39 4.52 -13.03
N ILE A 130 -3.94 3.51 -12.34
CA ILE A 130 -3.27 2.90 -11.18
C ILE A 130 -1.87 2.40 -11.57
N ARG A 131 -1.74 1.66 -12.68
CA ARG A 131 -0.45 1.16 -13.15
C ARG A 131 0.52 2.28 -13.48
N SER A 132 0.09 3.40 -14.08
CA SER A 132 1.03 4.49 -14.37
C SER A 132 1.62 5.08 -13.09
N TYR A 133 0.81 5.26 -12.04
CA TYR A 133 1.29 5.73 -10.75
C TYR A 133 2.22 4.71 -10.08
N ALA A 134 1.87 3.43 -10.10
CA ALA A 134 2.72 2.37 -9.54
C ALA A 134 4.10 2.28 -10.22
N VAL A 135 4.15 2.46 -11.54
CA VAL A 135 5.41 2.49 -12.31
C VAL A 135 6.25 3.72 -11.95
N THR A 136 5.63 4.89 -11.82
CA THR A 136 6.34 6.10 -11.37
C THR A 136 6.99 5.90 -10.01
N GLU A 137 6.32 5.18 -9.10
CA GLU A 137 6.85 4.89 -7.77
C GLU A 137 7.99 3.89 -7.76
N GLN A 138 7.87 2.82 -8.53
CA GLN A 138 8.97 1.89 -8.68
C GLN A 138 10.23 2.58 -9.23
N ILE A 139 10.05 3.54 -10.15
CA ILE A 139 11.15 4.36 -10.68
C ILE A 139 11.70 5.31 -9.60
N ALA A 140 10.83 5.97 -8.82
CA ALA A 140 11.26 6.87 -7.75
C ALA A 140 12.10 6.14 -6.69
N ILE A 141 11.64 4.96 -6.23
CA ILE A 141 12.38 4.10 -5.30
C ILE A 141 13.74 3.69 -5.89
N GLN A 142 13.77 3.30 -7.17
CA GLN A 142 15.02 2.92 -7.83
C GLN A 142 16.01 4.09 -7.96
N LEU A 143 15.52 5.32 -8.13
CA LEU A 143 16.35 6.53 -8.19
C LEU A 143 16.88 6.92 -6.82
N GLU A 144 16.08 6.81 -5.77
CA GLU A 144 16.51 7.05 -4.38
C GLU A 144 17.56 6.04 -3.90
N GLN A 145 17.46 4.78 -4.34
CA GLN A 145 18.44 3.73 -4.03
C GLN A 145 19.76 3.87 -4.81
N ALA A 146 19.76 4.65 -5.91
CA ALA A 146 20.94 4.86 -6.76
C ALA A 146 21.69 6.17 -6.47
N ALA A 147 21.18 6.99 -5.53
CA ALA A 147 21.75 8.27 -5.10
C ALA A 147 22.61 8.10 -3.83
#